data_AF-A0A7M3NT32-F1
#
_entry.id   AF-A0A7M3NT32-F1
#
_cell.length_a   1.000
_cell.length_b   1.000
_cell.length_c   1.000
_cell.angle_alpha   90.00
_cell.angle_beta   90.00
_cell.angle_gamma   90.00
#
_symmetry.space_group_name_H-M   'P 1'
#
loop_
_entity.id
_entity.type
_entity.pdbx_description
1 polymer ?
#
loop_
_entity_poly.entity_id
_entity_poly.type
_entity_poly.pdbx_seq_one_letter_code
_entity_poly.pdbx_strand_id
1 'polypeptide(L)'
;MTSTPLLPDLTAQAIAAAHSRTSACPCGTTVTLAERPDATVVRHAATVAKAHAPDIDVTDLASRMTVATRLPEILLPPLTPI
;
A
#
# COMPACT_ATOMS: atom_id res chain seq x y z
N MET A 1 -18.90 -11.46 -6.40
CA MET A 1 -18.29 -10.16 -6.09
C MET A 1 -17.39 -9.81 -7.25
N THR A 2 -17.74 -8.77 -8.01
CA THR A 2 -16.99 -8.32 -9.18
C THR A 2 -15.62 -7.86 -8.71
N SER A 3 -14.59 -8.64 -9.03
CA SER A 3 -13.20 -8.24 -8.87
C SER A 3 -12.97 -7.11 -9.88
N THR A 4 -13.25 -5.87 -9.47
CA THR A 4 -12.65 -4.68 -10.10
C THR A 4 -11.15 -4.99 -10.23
N PRO A 5 -10.47 -4.66 -11.34
CA PRO A 5 -9.06 -4.97 -11.46
C PRO A 5 -8.26 -4.12 -10.46
N LEU A 6 -8.16 -4.62 -9.23
CA LEU A 6 -7.52 -3.95 -8.09
C LEU A 6 -6.03 -3.69 -8.36
N LEU A 7 -5.40 -4.54 -9.16
CA LEU A 7 -3.97 -4.48 -9.43
C LEU A 7 -3.57 -3.24 -10.26
N PRO A 8 -4.25 -2.91 -11.38
CA PRO A 8 -4.10 -1.61 -12.06
C PRO A 8 -4.31 -0.39 -11.14
N ASP A 9 -5.37 -0.38 -10.35
CA ASP A 9 -5.70 0.77 -9.49
C ASP A 9 -4.64 0.97 -8.39
N LEU A 10 -4.24 -0.12 -7.72
CA LEU A 10 -3.16 -0.12 -6.73
C LEU A 10 -1.83 0.33 -7.34
N THR A 11 -1.54 -0.12 -8.57
CA THR A 11 -0.33 0.28 -9.30
C THR A 11 -0.34 1.78 -9.56
N ALA A 12 -1.43 2.32 -10.09
CA ALA A 12 -1.58 3.75 -10.34
C ALA A 12 -1.41 4.57 -9.04
N GLN A 13 -2.00 4.11 -7.94
CA GLN A 13 -1.91 4.79 -6.64
C GLN A 13 -0.50 4.75 -6.05
N ALA A 14 0.22 3.63 -6.16
CA ALA A 14 1.60 3.52 -5.72
C ALA A 14 2.53 4.45 -6.52
N ILE A 15 2.32 4.55 -7.84
CA ILE A 15 3.05 5.46 -8.73
C ILE A 15 2.80 6.91 -8.32
N ALA A 16 1.54 7.32 -8.22
CA ALA A 16 1.16 8.68 -7.86
C ALA A 16 1.76 9.11 -6.51
N ALA A 17 1.66 8.24 -5.49
CA ALA A 17 2.18 8.52 -4.15
C ALA A 17 3.71 8.52 -4.06
N ALA A 18 4.42 7.79 -4.94
CA ALA A 18 5.87 7.91 -5.04
C ALA A 18 6.28 9.24 -5.68
N HIS A 19 5.64 9.60 -6.79
CA HIS A 19 6.01 10.79 -7.58
C HIS A 19 5.62 12.10 -6.89
N SER A 20 4.59 12.10 -6.04
CA SER A 20 4.25 13.28 -5.23
C SER A 20 5.30 13.62 -4.16
N ARG A 21 6.11 12.64 -3.74
CA ARG A 21 7.14 12.82 -2.68
C ARG A 21 8.53 13.11 -3.22
N THR A 22 8.78 12.84 -4.50
CA THR A 22 10.07 13.11 -5.13
C THR A 22 9.91 13.37 -6.63
N SER A 23 10.49 14.48 -7.09
CA SER A 23 10.56 14.82 -8.51
C SER A 23 11.61 13.99 -9.27
N ALA A 24 12.57 13.39 -8.57
CA ALA A 24 13.62 12.55 -9.12
C ALA A 24 13.44 11.09 -8.72
N CYS A 25 12.21 10.57 -8.88
CA CYS A 25 11.91 9.17 -8.58
C CYS A 25 12.81 8.27 -9.43
N PRO A 26 13.65 7.39 -8.85
CA PRO A 26 14.44 6.43 -9.61
C PRO A 26 13.54 5.25 -10.03
N CYS A 27 12.41 5.57 -10.67
CA CYS A 27 11.33 4.62 -10.91
C CYS A 27 11.84 3.43 -11.74
N GLY A 28 11.75 2.25 -11.15
CA GLY A 28 11.77 0.97 -11.86
C GLY A 28 10.34 0.48 -12.12
N THR A 29 10.23 -0.76 -12.61
CA THR A 29 8.94 -1.43 -12.80
C THR A 29 8.22 -1.60 -11.45
N THR A 30 6.92 -1.30 -11.41
CA THR A 30 6.08 -1.63 -10.25
C THR A 30 5.98 -3.15 -10.12
N VAL A 31 6.13 -3.66 -8.89
CA VAL A 31 6.15 -5.10 -8.62
C VAL A 31 4.96 -5.48 -7.74
N THR A 32 4.23 -6.52 -8.15
CA THR A 32 3.25 -7.19 -7.28
C THR A 32 4.00 -8.02 -6.24
N LEU A 33 3.83 -7.68 -4.96
CA LEU A 33 4.42 -8.43 -3.85
C LEU A 33 3.50 -9.53 -3.35
N ALA A 34 2.19 -9.31 -3.43
CA ALA A 34 1.18 -10.29 -3.06
C ALA A 34 -0.12 -10.04 -3.83
N GLU A 35 -0.76 -11.12 -4.24
CA GLU A 35 -2.12 -11.13 -4.77
C GLU A 35 -2.83 -12.35 -4.18
N ARG A 36 -3.55 -12.11 -3.07
CA ARG A 36 -4.17 -13.16 -2.25
C ARG A 36 -5.60 -12.73 -1.87
N PRO A 37 -6.49 -13.69 -1.51
CA PRO A 37 -7.88 -13.36 -1.18
C PRO A 37 -8.06 -12.34 -0.05
N ASP A 38 -7.11 -12.28 0.88
CA ASP A 38 -7.12 -11.38 2.05
C ASP A 38 -6.45 -10.03 1.80
N ALA A 39 -5.54 -9.93 0.81
CA ALA A 39 -4.88 -8.69 0.45
C ALA A 39 -4.16 -8.72 -0.91
N THR A 40 -4.12 -7.55 -1.56
CA THR A 40 -3.26 -7.26 -2.71
C THR A 40 -2.23 -6.20 -2.32
N VAL A 41 -0.96 -6.43 -2.66
CA VAL A 41 0.16 -5.56 -2.32
C VAL A 41 1.01 -5.30 -3.54
N VAL A 42 1.25 -4.04 -3.86
CA VAL A 42 2.17 -3.60 -4.91
C VAL A 42 3.23 -2.67 -4.34
N ARG A 43 4.41 -2.67 -4.95
CA ARG A 43 5.50 -1.76 -4.61
C ARG A 43 5.96 -0.99 -5.84
N HIS A 44 6.09 0.31 -5.67
CA HIS A 44 6.73 1.21 -6.63
C HIS A 44 7.77 2.07 -5.90
N ALA A 45 9.04 1.94 -6.27
CA ALA A 45 10.17 2.56 -5.56
C ALA A 45 10.12 2.30 -4.03
N ALA A 46 10.03 3.36 -3.22
CA ALA A 46 9.90 3.30 -1.76
C ALA A 46 8.44 3.35 -1.27
N THR A 47 7.46 3.27 -2.16
CA THR A 47 6.03 3.24 -1.85
C THR A 47 5.51 1.81 -1.91
N VAL A 48 4.73 1.41 -0.90
CA VAL A 48 3.93 0.20 -0.93
C VAL A 48 2.46 0.60 -0.84
N ALA A 49 1.64 0.12 -1.77
CA ALA A 49 0.19 0.26 -1.72
C ALA A 49 -0.43 -1.11 -1.44
N LYS A 50 -1.45 -1.13 -0.58
CA LYS A 50 -2.11 -2.36 -0.12
C LYS A 50 -3.61 -2.16 -0.10
N ALA A 51 -4.33 -3.10 -0.71
CA ALA A 51 -5.77 -3.25 -0.52
C ALA A 51 -6.03 -4.48 0.34
N HIS A 52 -6.98 -4.36 1.25
CA HIS A 52 -7.49 -5.45 2.07
C HIS A 52 -8.79 -5.99 1.50
N ALA A 53 -9.16 -7.21 1.88
CA ALA A 53 -10.50 -7.72 1.62
C ALA A 53 -11.58 -6.76 2.19
N PRO A 54 -12.76 -6.65 1.55
CA PRO A 54 -13.79 -5.68 1.95
C PRO A 54 -14.35 -5.88 3.36
N ASP A 55 -14.19 -7.07 3.92
CA ASP A 55 -14.71 -7.50 5.22
C ASP A 55 -13.67 -7.36 6.36
N ILE A 56 -12.54 -6.68 6.12
CA ILE A 56 -11.57 -6.41 7.19
C ILE A 56 -12.16 -5.56 8.31
N ASP A 57 -11.82 -5.91 9.56
CA ASP A 57 -12.11 -5.07 10.72
C ASP A 57 -11.24 -3.79 10.69
N VAL A 58 -11.89 -2.65 10.52
CA VAL A 58 -11.25 -1.33 10.45
C VAL A 58 -10.59 -0.95 11.77
N THR A 59 -11.10 -1.41 12.92
CA THR A 59 -10.52 -1.12 14.25
C THR A 59 -9.19 -1.85 14.45
N ASP A 60 -9.14 -3.10 14.03
CA ASP A 60 -7.90 -3.88 14.01
C ASP A 60 -6.88 -3.28 13.03
N LEU A 61 -7.32 -2.86 11.84
CA LEU A 61 -6.47 -2.16 10.88
C LEU A 61 -5.87 -0.85 11.44
N ALA A 62 -6.69 -0.02 12.11
CA ALA A 62 -6.24 1.20 12.78
C ALA A 62 -5.21 0.92 13.88
N SER A 63 -5.41 -0.14 14.65
CA SER A 63 -4.47 -0.58 15.68
C SER A 63 -3.12 -0.97 15.06
N ARG A 64 -3.13 -1.75 13.98
CA ARG A 64 -1.92 -2.14 13.24
C ARG A 64 -1.20 -0.94 12.63
N MET A 65 -1.93 0.03 12.05
CA MET A 65 -1.34 1.25 11.50
C MET A 65 -0.72 2.14 12.59
N THR A 66 -1.35 2.21 13.77
CA THR A 66 -0.77 2.91 14.94
C THR A 66 0.56 2.29 15.37
N VAL A 67 0.64 0.94 15.39
CA VAL A 67 1.89 0.23 15.70
C VAL A 67 2.97 0.52 14.65
N ALA A 68 2.61 0.52 13.36
CA ALA A 68 3.56 0.82 12.28
C ALA A 68 4.19 2.21 12.42
N THR A 69 3.40 3.24 12.79
CA THR A 69 3.91 4.59 13.06
C THR A 69 4.90 4.63 14.23
N ARG A 70 4.77 3.73 15.21
CA ARG A 70 5.64 3.67 16.40
C ARG A 70 6.92 2.85 16.20
N LEU A 71 7.03 2.09 15.11
CA LEU A 71 8.16 1.20 14.83
C LEU A 71 8.73 1.43 13.41
N PRO A 72 9.13 2.68 13.05
CA PRO A 72 9.52 3.03 11.68
C PRO A 72 10.77 2.30 11.17
N GLU A 73 11.63 1.83 12.07
CA GLU A 73 12.84 1.07 11.73
C GLU A 73 12.54 -0.39 11.31
N ILE A 74 11.31 -0.86 11.56
CA ILE A 74 10.88 -2.24 11.26
C ILE A 74 9.74 -2.24 10.26
N LEU A 75 8.77 -1.35 10.44
CA LEU A 75 7.55 -1.25 9.66
C LEU A 75 7.51 0.05 8.87
N LEU A 76 7.02 -0.01 7.65
CA LEU A 76 6.76 1.20 6.87
C LEU A 76 5.62 2.00 7.54
N PRO A 77 5.83 3.26 7.91
CA PRO A 77 4.75 4.09 8.45
C PRO A 77 3.70 4.37 7.36
N PRO A 78 2.42 4.48 7.73
CA PRO A 78 1.37 4.81 6.78
C PRO A 78 1.59 6.22 6.20
N LEU A 79 1.35 6.38 4.89
CA LEU A 79 1.51 7.67 4.21
C LEU A 79 0.49 8.72 4.65
N THR A 80 -0.71 8.24 4.99
CA THR A 80 -1.81 9.01 5.59
C THR A 80 -2.32 8.21 6.78
N PRO A 81 -2.33 8.78 8.00
CA PRO A 81 -2.99 8.16 9.15
C PRO A 81 -4.49 7.97 8.87
N ILE A 82 -5.08 6.91 9.43
CA ILE A 82 -6.53 6.71 9.53
C ILE A 82 -7.03 7.10 10.91
#